data_AF-A0A956RYU1-F1
#
_entry.id   AF-A0A956RYU1-F1
#
_cell.length_a   1.000
_cell.length_b   1.000
_cell.length_c   1.000
_cell.angle_alpha   90.00
_cell.angle_beta   90.00
_cell.angle_gamma   90.00
#
_symmetry.space_group_name_H-M   'P 1'
#
loop_
_entity.id
_entity.type
_entity.pdbx_description
1 polymer ?
#
loop_
_entity_poly.entity_id
_entity_poly.type
_entity_poly.pdbx_seq_one_letter_code
_entity_poly.pdbx_strand_id
1 'polypeptide(L)'
;MCGRYGLALSEEELRELFEGADVPAAYQPRYNIAPTQEALVARGTEAGPELVWARWGLIPYGEDAVRAGARHINARSETAAARWPFRDAFARRRCL
;
A
#
# COMPACT_ATOMS: atom_id res chain seq x y z
N MET A 1 12.69 -7.95 5.93
CA MET A 1 12.56 -6.69 5.19
C MET A 1 12.54 -7.03 3.71
N CYS A 2 11.48 -6.65 2.99
CA CYS A 2 11.36 -6.91 1.55
C CYS A 2 11.57 -5.62 0.75
N GLY A 3 12.04 -5.74 -0.50
CA GLY A 3 12.32 -4.58 -1.37
C GLY A 3 11.84 -4.74 -2.80
N ARG A 4 11.20 -5.87 -3.14
CA ARG A 4 10.53 -6.14 -4.42
C ARG A 4 9.43 -7.17 -4.19
N TYR A 5 8.37 -7.11 -4.97
CA TYR A 5 7.35 -8.17 -5.06
C TYR A 5 6.63 -8.12 -6.41
N GLY A 6 5.81 -9.13 -6.69
CA GLY A 6 4.89 -9.13 -7.81
C GLY A 6 3.44 -9.22 -7.33
N LEU A 7 2.53 -8.60 -8.06
CA LEU A 7 1.08 -8.79 -7.96
C LEU A 7 0.64 -9.38 -9.30
N ALA A 8 0.57 -10.71 -9.35
CA ALA A 8 0.31 -11.47 -10.58
C ALA A 8 -1.18 -11.79 -10.81
N LEU A 9 -2.05 -11.35 -9.89
CA LEU A 9 -3.47 -11.65 -9.92
C LEU A 9 -4.17 -10.96 -11.09
N SER A 10 -5.14 -11.64 -11.70
CA SER A 10 -6.03 -11.04 -12.68
C SER A 10 -7.04 -10.09 -12.02
N GLU A 11 -7.78 -9.34 -12.84
CA GLU A 11 -8.85 -8.47 -12.36
C GLU A 11 -9.97 -9.29 -11.69
N GLU A 12 -10.30 -10.45 -12.24
CA GLU A 12 -11.31 -11.38 -11.72
C GLU A 12 -10.89 -11.95 -10.36
N GLU A 13 -9.63 -12.39 -10.22
CA GLU A 13 -9.11 -12.91 -8.95
C GLU A 13 -9.11 -11.83 -7.86
N LEU A 14 -8.83 -10.57 -8.22
CA LEU A 14 -8.92 -9.45 -7.27
C LEU A 14 -10.36 -9.19 -6.82
N ARG A 15 -11.34 -9.26 -7.73
CA ARG A 15 -12.76 -9.10 -7.37
C ARG A 15 -13.27 -10.22 -6.48
N GLU A 16 -12.77 -11.44 -6.68
CA GLU A 16 -13.11 -12.58 -5.83
C GLU A 16 -12.51 -12.42 -4.42
N LEU A 17 -11.25 -11.98 -4.33
CA LEU A 17 -10.57 -11.78 -3.04
C LEU A 17 -11.11 -10.58 -2.25
N PHE A 18 -11.51 -9.51 -2.95
CA PHE A 18 -12.03 -8.27 -2.38
C PHE A 18 -13.45 -8.01 -2.87
N GLU A 19 -14.37 -8.89 -2.46
CA GLU A 19 -15.78 -8.80 -2.84
C GLU A 19 -16.36 -7.40 -2.60
N GLY A 20 -17.00 -6.84 -3.63
CA GLY A 20 -17.60 -5.49 -3.60
C GLY A 20 -16.62 -4.35 -3.87
N ALA A 21 -15.32 -4.61 -4.05
CA ALA A 21 -14.36 -3.60 -4.47
C ALA A 21 -14.32 -3.45 -6.00
N ASP A 22 -14.31 -2.20 -6.47
CA ASP A 22 -14.00 -1.90 -7.87
C ASP A 22 -12.50 -2.03 -8.12
N VAL A 23 -12.13 -2.76 -9.17
CA VAL A 23 -10.74 -2.80 -9.64
C VAL A 23 -10.50 -1.59 -10.57
N PRO A 24 -9.44 -0.80 -10.37
CA PRO A 24 -9.16 0.35 -11.23
C PRO A 24 -9.02 -0.04 -12.72
N ALA A 25 -9.67 0.70 -13.62
CA ALA A 25 -9.82 0.38 -15.05
C ALA A 25 -8.51 0.23 -15.87
N ALA A 26 -7.34 0.54 -15.29
CA ALA A 26 -6.02 0.37 -15.90
C ALA A 26 -5.14 -0.66 -15.15
N TYR A 27 -5.76 -1.49 -14.31
CA TYR A 27 -5.06 -2.54 -13.61
C TYR A 27 -4.52 -3.59 -14.60
N GLN A 28 -3.27 -4.00 -14.37
CA GLN A 28 -2.65 -5.10 -15.06
C GLN A 28 -1.70 -5.81 -14.09
N PRO A 29 -1.56 -7.15 -14.18
CA PRO A 29 -0.58 -7.89 -13.40
C PRO A 29 0.83 -7.31 -13.55
N ARG A 30 1.54 -7.16 -12.44
CA ARG A 30 2.91 -6.65 -12.41
C ARG A 30 3.81 -7.61 -11.65
N TYR A 31 4.77 -8.19 -12.35
CA TYR A 31 5.69 -9.20 -11.79
C TYR A 31 6.87 -8.60 -11.00
N ASN A 32 6.97 -7.27 -10.97
CA ASN A 32 8.14 -6.60 -10.47
C ASN A 32 7.87 -5.15 -10.02
N ILE A 33 7.23 -5.01 -8.87
CA ILE A 33 6.95 -3.74 -8.21
C ILE A 33 8.16 -3.39 -7.33
N ALA A 34 8.64 -2.15 -7.46
CA ALA A 34 9.79 -1.61 -6.74
C ALA A 34 9.37 -0.45 -5.82
N PRO A 35 10.17 -0.12 -4.78
CA PRO A 35 9.96 1.03 -3.92
C PRO A 35 9.73 2.32 -4.70
N THR A 36 8.96 3.23 -4.12
CA THR A 36 8.56 4.53 -4.67
C THR A 36 7.61 4.51 -5.87
N GLN A 37 7.40 3.33 -6.48
CA GLN A 37 6.37 3.15 -7.48
C GLN A 37 4.99 3.08 -6.83
N GLU A 38 3.94 3.32 -7.61
CA GLU A 38 2.58 2.99 -7.18
C GLU A 38 2.37 1.48 -7.14
N ALA A 39 1.57 1.05 -6.18
CA ALA A 39 1.14 -0.30 -5.93
C ALA A 39 -0.35 -0.29 -5.62
N LEU A 40 -1.06 -1.34 -6.06
CA LEU A 40 -2.45 -1.51 -5.67
C LEU A 40 -2.48 -1.95 -4.22
N VAL A 41 -3.29 -1.29 -3.40
CA VAL A 41 -3.53 -1.65 -2.00
C VAL A 41 -5.03 -1.71 -1.75
N ALA A 42 -5.44 -2.56 -0.82
CA ALA A 42 -6.81 -2.61 -0.32
C ALA A 42 -6.90 -1.84 1.00
N ARG A 43 -7.81 -0.87 1.09
CA ARG A 43 -8.14 -0.20 2.35
C ARG A 43 -9.58 -0.47 2.75
N GLY A 44 -9.83 -0.57 4.05
CA GLY A 44 -11.19 -0.70 4.57
C GLY A 44 -11.90 0.65 4.61
N THR A 45 -13.14 0.70 4.13
CA THR A 45 -14.05 1.83 4.24
C THR A 45 -15.37 1.40 4.89
N GLU A 46 -16.26 2.35 5.21
CA GLU A 46 -17.60 2.02 5.70
C GLU A 46 -18.44 1.25 4.66
N ALA A 47 -18.13 1.42 3.37
CA ALA A 47 -18.82 0.75 2.27
C ALA A 47 -18.23 -0.62 1.92
N GLY A 48 -17.13 -1.03 2.56
CA GLY A 48 -16.40 -2.26 2.24
C GLY A 48 -14.94 -1.99 1.83
N PRO A 49 -14.25 -3.03 1.29
CA PRO A 49 -12.89 -2.86 0.79
C PRO A 49 -12.87 -1.95 -0.45
N GLU A 50 -11.83 -1.13 -0.55
CA GLU A 50 -11.58 -0.26 -1.70
C GLU A 50 -10.16 -0.52 -2.20
N LEU A 51 -10.04 -0.81 -3.50
CA LEU A 51 -8.75 -1.01 -4.16
C LEU A 51 -8.27 0.31 -4.77
N VAL A 52 -7.13 0.81 -4.29
CA VAL A 52 -6.58 2.11 -4.70
C VAL A 52 -5.09 2.01 -5.01
N TRP A 53 -4.62 2.88 -5.91
CA TRP A 53 -3.19 3.07 -6.13
C TRP A 53 -2.58 3.89 -5.01
N ALA A 54 -1.49 3.39 -4.43
CA ALA A 54 -0.71 4.08 -3.41
C ALA A 54 0.78 3.91 -3.68
N ARG A 55 1.56 4.96 -3.37
CA ARG A 55 3.03 4.88 -3.42
C ARG A 55 3.55 3.84 -2.41
N TRP A 56 4.41 2.92 -2.84
CA TRP A 56 5.16 2.08 -1.92
C TRP A 56 6.30 2.87 -1.27
N GLY A 57 6.01 3.47 -0.12
CA GLY A 57 6.94 4.25 0.68
C GLY A 57 6.20 5.39 1.37
N LEU A 58 6.05 5.30 2.69
CA LEU A 58 5.34 6.30 3.48
C LEU A 58 6.06 7.66 3.40
N ILE A 59 5.31 8.72 3.11
CA ILE A 59 5.78 10.10 3.23
C ILE A 59 5.28 10.62 4.58
N PRO A 60 6.17 10.84 5.56
CA PRO A 60 5.77 11.37 6.85
C PRO A 60 5.27 12.80 6.73
N TYR A 61 4.43 13.23 7.67
CA TYR A 61 4.01 14.63 7.74
C TYR A 61 5.24 15.55 7.90
N GLY A 62 5.32 16.60 7.08
CA GLY A 62 6.43 17.54 7.07
C GLY A 62 7.62 17.15 6.17
N GLU A 63 7.56 15.99 5.50
CA GLU A 63 8.49 15.62 4.43
C GLU A 63 7.80 15.70 3.06
N ASP A 64 8.61 15.89 2.01
CA ASP A 64 8.17 15.70 0.62
C ASP A 64 8.62 14.33 0.07
N ALA A 65 8.07 13.94 -1.09
CA ALA A 65 8.34 12.65 -1.71
C ALA A 65 9.82 12.46 -2.13
N VAL A 66 10.50 13.54 -2.51
CA VAL A 66 11.92 13.51 -2.94
C VAL A 66 12.79 13.25 -1.73
N ARG A 67 12.56 14.01 -0.65
CA ARG A 67 13.24 13.83 0.62
C ARG A 67 12.98 12.45 1.16
N ALA A 68 11.73 11.98 1.26
CA ALA A 68 11.39 10.67 1.81
C ALA A 68 12.08 9.51 1.06
N GLY A 69 12.18 9.61 -0.28
CA GLY A 69 12.79 8.60 -1.12
C GLY A 69 12.20 7.22 -0.86
N ALA A 70 13.08 6.23 -0.61
CA ALA A 70 12.73 4.85 -0.28
C ALA A 70 12.93 4.48 1.21
N ARG A 71 13.06 5.47 2.13
CA ARG A 71 13.37 5.18 3.54
C ARG A 71 12.27 4.40 4.28
N HIS A 72 11.01 4.69 3.98
CA HIS A 72 9.86 4.22 4.77
C HIS A 72 9.03 3.17 4.02
N ILE A 73 9.73 2.22 3.38
CA ILE A 73 9.10 1.16 2.56
C ILE A 73 8.70 -0.07 3.39
N ASN A 74 9.21 -0.19 4.62
CA ASN A 74 8.90 -1.26 5.56
C ASN A 74 8.71 -0.66 6.95
N ALA A 75 7.74 -1.17 7.71
CA ALA A 75 7.57 -0.88 9.13
C ALA A 75 7.81 -2.15 9.94
N ARG A 76 8.63 -2.07 11.00
CA ARG A 76 8.89 -3.20 11.91
C ARG A 76 7.69 -3.40 12.83
N SER A 77 7.12 -4.62 12.87
CA SER A 77 5.92 -4.91 13.66
C SER A 77 6.10 -4.60 15.15
N GLU A 78 7.34 -4.73 15.66
CA GLU A 78 7.68 -4.46 17.06
C GLU A 78 7.52 -2.98 17.44
N THR A 79 7.59 -2.06 16.47
CA THR A 79 7.61 -0.61 16.75
C THR A 79 6.64 0.23 15.91
N ALA A 80 5.99 -0.37 14.90
CA ALA A 80 5.12 0.34 13.96
C ALA A 80 3.98 1.11 14.63
N ALA A 81 3.42 0.58 15.73
CA ALA A 81 2.33 1.21 16.47
C ALA A 81 2.78 2.37 17.38
N ALA A 82 4.08 2.44 17.74
CA ALA A 82 4.56 3.34 18.79
C ALA A 82 5.50 4.45 18.28
N ARG A 83 6.26 4.19 17.21
CA ARG A 83 7.32 5.09 16.76
C ARG A 83 6.96 5.85 15.49
N TRP A 84 7.40 7.10 15.43
CA TRP A 84 7.45 7.85 14.17
C TRP A 84 8.42 7.15 13.20
N PRO A 85 8.13 7.08 11.90
CA PRO A 85 7.03 7.75 11.20
C PRO A 85 5.70 6.98 11.10
N PHE A 86 5.64 5.74 11.59
CA PHE A 86 4.52 4.84 11.27
C PHE A 86 3.33 4.92 12.22
N ARG A 87 3.53 5.34 13.48
CA ARG A 87 2.49 5.28 14.54
C ARG A 87 1.12 5.81 14.12
N ASP A 88 1.08 6.95 13.42
CA ASP A 88 -0.17 7.62 13.06
C ASP A 88 -0.86 6.92 11.87
N ALA A 89 -0.07 6.42 10.91
CA ALA A 89 -0.58 5.62 9.81
C ALA A 89 -1.09 4.26 10.30
N PHE A 90 -0.39 3.62 11.22
CA PHE A 90 -0.80 2.34 11.82
C PHE A 90 -2.14 2.46 12.57
N ALA A 91 -2.35 3.57 13.28
CA ALA A 91 -3.58 3.81 14.01
C ALA A 91 -4.81 4.03 13.09
N ARG A 92 -4.64 4.78 11.98
CA ARG A 92 -5.76 5.36 11.23
C ARG A 92 -5.87 4.98 9.75
N ARG A 93 -4.80 4.45 9.14
CA ARG A 93 -4.67 4.29 7.68
C ARG A 93 -4.05 2.94 7.33
N ARG A 94 -4.55 1.86 7.95
CA ARG A 94 -4.11 0.49 7.63
C ARG A 94 -4.63 0.09 6.25
N CYS A 95 -3.82 -0.66 5.52
CA CYS A 95 -4.15 -1.25 4.23
C CYS A 95 -3.48 -2.63 4.11
N LEU A 96 -3.92 -3.39 3.13
CA LEU A 96 -3.31 -4.65 2.67
C LEU A 96 -2.65 -4.44 1.32
#